data_AF-A0A959A5C6-F1
#
_entry.id   AF-A0A959A5C6-F1
#
_cell.length_a   1.000
_cell.length_b   1.000
_cell.length_c   1.000
_cell.angle_alpha   90.00
_cell.angle_beta   90.00
_cell.angle_gamma   90.00
#
_symmetry.space_group_name_H-M   'P 1'
#
loop_
_entity.id
_entity.type
_entity.pdbx_description
1 polymer ?
#
loop_
_entity_poly.entity_id
_entity_poly.type
_entity_poly.pdbx_seq_one_letter_code
_entity_poly.pdbx_strand_id
1 'polypeptide(L)' 'MANKKQTSKDVAKTASKILRDDRYSKDSKKVAGSALSQTKTTGKGGKGGKKK' A
#
# COMPACT_ATOMS: atom_id res chain seq x y z
N MET A 1 -18.79 9.22 -14.35
CA MET A 1 -17.42 8.71 -14.62
C MET A 1 -16.71 8.47 -13.30
N ALA A 2 -16.43 7.22 -12.93
CA ALA A 2 -15.75 6.88 -11.69
C ALA A 2 -14.23 6.89 -11.90
N ASN A 3 -13.54 7.77 -11.17
CA ASN A 3 -12.09 7.88 -11.20
C ASN A 3 -11.44 6.63 -10.59
N LYS A 4 -10.87 5.77 -11.43
CA LYS A 4 -10.05 4.60 -11.03
C LYS A 4 -8.59 5.00 -10.85
N LYS A 5 -8.31 6.05 -10.08
CA LYS A 5 -6.93 6.32 -9.60
C LYS A 5 -6.59 5.24 -8.58
N GLN A 6 -6.13 4.10 -9.08
CA GLN A 6 -5.75 2.92 -8.31
C GLN A 6 -4.35 2.51 -8.72
N THR A 7 -3.52 2.30 -7.72
CA THR A 7 -2.24 1.63 -7.89
C THR A 7 -2.48 0.19 -8.34
N SER A 8 -1.73 -0.28 -9.35
CA SER A 8 -1.90 -1.61 -9.95
C SER A 8 -1.59 -2.73 -8.96
N LYS A 9 -2.12 -3.94 -9.22
CA LYS A 9 -1.89 -5.13 -8.39
C LYS A 9 -0.41 -5.47 -8.27
N ASP A 10 0.37 -5.23 -9.32
CA ASP A 10 1.82 -5.47 -9.34
C ASP A 10 2.57 -4.58 -8.35
N VAL A 11 2.20 -3.30 -8.29
CA VAL A 11 2.80 -2.35 -7.33
C VAL A 11 2.42 -2.73 -5.90
N ALA A 12 1.20 -3.19 -5.65
CA ALA A 12 0.80 -3.72 -4.34
C ALA A 12 1.63 -4.94 -3.92
N LYS A 13 1.89 -5.86 -4.86
CA LYS A 13 2.67 -7.08 -4.62
C LYS A 13 4.13 -6.75 -4.30
N THR A 14 4.72 -5.82 -5.05
CA THR A 14 6.08 -5.34 -4.82
C THR A 14 6.20 -4.61 -3.50
N ALA A 15 5.28 -3.70 -3.18
CA ALA A 15 5.27 -2.99 -1.91
C ALA A 15 5.10 -3.92 -0.70
N SER A 16 4.26 -4.96 -0.83
CA SER A 16 4.13 -5.99 0.21
C SER A 16 5.43 -6.76 0.42
N LYS A 17 6.17 -7.05 -0.66
CA LYS A 17 7.48 -7.71 -0.59
C LYS A 17 8.50 -6.83 0.14
N ILE A 18 8.54 -5.54 -0.18
CA ILE A 18 9.44 -4.56 0.47
C ILE A 18 9.16 -4.43 1.96
N LEU A 19 7.88 -4.42 2.38
CA LEU A 19 7.52 -4.36 3.81
C LEU A 19 7.88 -5.63 4.59
N ARG A 20 7.86 -6.79 3.93
CA ARG A 20 8.12 -8.09 4.53
C ARG A 20 9.61 -8.45 4.56
N ASP A 21 10.40 -7.81 3.71
CA ASP A 21 11.83 -8.09 3.54
C ASP A 21 12.66 -7.13 4.42
N ASP A 22 13.48 -7.71 5.29
CA ASP A 22 14.24 -6.94 6.27
C ASP A 22 15.45 -6.20 5.68
N ARG A 23 15.85 -6.57 4.46
CA ARG A 23 16.98 -5.94 3.74
C ARG A 23 16.68 -4.52 3.28
N TYR A 24 15.41 -4.10 3.29
CA TYR A 24 15.01 -2.76 2.88
C TYR A 24 15.05 -1.77 4.05
N SER A 25 15.61 -0.60 3.78
CA SER A 25 15.69 0.52 4.71
C SER A 25 14.30 1.02 5.14
N LYS A 26 14.26 1.69 6.30
CA LYS A 26 13.04 2.26 6.88
C LYS A 26 12.32 3.20 5.91
N ASP A 27 13.07 3.98 5.13
CA ASP A 27 12.53 4.87 4.12
C ASP A 27 11.82 4.09 3.00
N SER A 28 12.46 3.07 2.44
CA SER A 28 11.87 2.18 1.42
C SER A 28 10.56 1.54 1.92
N LYS A 29 10.54 1.09 3.17
CA LYS A 29 9.34 0.55 3.82
C LYS A 29 8.24 1.62 3.97
N LYS A 30 8.58 2.88 4.29
CA LYS A 30 7.62 3.99 4.33
C LYS A 30 6.99 4.26 2.96
N VAL A 31 7.80 4.30 1.90
CA VAL A 31 7.28 4.53 0.53
C VAL A 31 6.37 3.38 0.09
N ALA A 32 6.76 2.13 0.40
CA ALA A 32 5.95 0.95 0.13
C ALA A 32 4.61 0.96 0.91
N GLY A 33 4.62 1.38 2.17
CA GLY A 33 3.40 1.57 2.96
C GLY A 33 2.45 2.62 2.36
N SER A 34 3.00 3.74 1.88
CA SER A 34 2.22 4.77 1.18
C SER A 34 1.61 4.25 -0.12
N ALA A 35 2.40 3.52 -0.92
CA ALA A 35 1.94 2.88 -2.15
C ALA A 35 0.81 1.88 -1.87
N LEU A 36 0.93 1.04 -0.82
CA LEU A 36 -0.13 0.12 -0.41
C LEU A 36 -1.40 0.82 0.02
N SER A 37 -1.30 1.95 0.73
CA SER A 37 -2.47 2.74 1.12
C SER A 37 -3.21 3.32 -0.09
N GLN A 38 -2.54 3.48 -1.22
CA GLN A 38 -3.14 3.89 -2.50
C GLN A 38 -3.64 2.71 -3.33
N THR A 39 -3.28 1.47 -2.95
CA THR A 39 -3.87 0.26 -3.53
C THR A 39 -5.23 0.04 -2.89
N LYS A 40 -6.30 0.06 -3.69
CA LYS A 40 -7.64 -0.23 -3.19
C LYS A 40 -7.73 -1.72 -2.88
N THR A 41 -7.51 -2.12 -1.64
CA THR A 41 -7.86 -3.47 -1.18
C THR A 41 -9.38 -3.54 -1.11
N THR A 42 -10.02 -4.02 -2.18
CA THR A 42 -11.41 -4.46 -2.11
C THR A 42 -11.46 -5.66 -1.16
N GLY A 43 -11.78 -5.40 0.11
CA GLY A 43 -11.88 -6.42 1.15
C GLY A 43 -10.62 -6.55 2.01
N LYS A 44 -10.78 -6.21 3.30
CA LYS A 44 -9.98 -6.75 4.42
C LYS A 44 -8.52 -6.26 4.50
N GLY A 45 -8.29 -5.08 5.07
CA GLY A 45 -6.93 -4.74 5.53
C GLY A 45 -6.65 -3.31 6.00
N GLY A 46 -7.46 -2.31 5.64
CA GLY A 46 -7.18 -0.91 5.98
C GLY A 46 -8.02 -0.35 7.13
N LYS A 47 -7.78 -0.75 8.38
CA LYS A 47 -8.19 0.08 9.54
C LYS A 47 -7.16 1.21 9.70
N GLY A 48 -7.28 2.24 8.87
CA GLY A 48 -6.49 3.47 8.97
C GLY A 48 -7.42 4.68 9.01
N GLY A 49 -7.65 5.21 10.21
CA GLY A 49 -8.19 6.55 10.41
C GLY A 49 -9.71 6.67 10.34
N LYS A 50 -10.40 6.24 11.40
CA LYS A 50 -11.60 6.99 11.82
C LYS A 50 -11.12 8.41 12.11
N LYS A 51 -11.43 9.32 11.20
CA LYS A 51 -11.49 10.75 11.48
C LYS A 51 -12.35 10.92 12.73
N LYS A 52 -11.77 11.50 13.77
CA LYS A 52 -12.56 12.22 14.77
C LYS A 52 -13.12 13.47 14.11
#